data_AF-A0A2H0PDZ7-F1
#
_entry.id   AF-A0A2H0PDZ7-F1
#
_cell.length_a   1.000
_cell.length_b   1.000
_cell.length_c   1.000
_cell.angle_alpha   90.00
_cell.angle_beta   90.00
_cell.angle_gamma   90.00
#
_symmetry.space_group_name_H-M   'P 1'
#
loop_
_entity.id
_entity.type
_entity.pdbx_description
1 polymer ?
#
loop_
_entity_poly.entity_id
_entity_poly.type
_entity_poly.pdbx_seq_one_letter_code
_entity_poly.pdbx_strand_id
1 'polypeptide(L)'
;MLILTLTGCGSITDYFTKPFTSLFSNDDDDDGGATTPTVTDEPVVESTAKYALAMGGVAPGRDQLVIDPAPTQELTFSTTSDIVGFLPLSGKTTFTEGSGAQIVPQKEGTTTVHYSEGGVENSTVYSVVIPPQSLIQILIGEARGQIADDVTLSNDAVALTSRSTTAEAIAWVVRNRVALIDSKNNPSLFKADATAYASGGDAAKYNAVISAISDGVYQFSPVDPSDDSHDEYQNAEARSFLDKSLYAAYDQSVLSAAFVFNGTLSDPTNGAFGFRTPTVDEGLCLDLAAQSSSPTLLASCDDPDARFPTLAPIQVLILPGVPRLSDGRPAFIFYRARTITEPAVTTTP
;
A
#
# COMPACT_ATOMS: atom_id res chain seq x y z
N MET A 1 7.34 -26.27 56.20
CA MET A 1 6.59 -26.54 54.95
C MET A 1 7.48 -26.04 53.82
N LEU A 2 7.88 -26.94 52.89
CA LEU A 2 8.62 -26.78 51.61
C LEU A 2 9.51 -25.52 51.42
N ILE A 3 10.84 -25.60 51.35
CA ILE A 3 11.70 -25.90 50.16
C ILE A 3 11.43 -24.88 49.01
N LEU A 4 12.34 -24.08 48.43
CA LEU A 4 13.75 -24.23 48.02
C LEU A 4 14.34 -22.81 47.71
N THR A 5 15.64 -22.60 47.93
CA THR A 5 16.44 -21.44 47.51
C THR A 5 17.05 -21.62 46.11
N LEU A 6 17.14 -20.56 45.28
CA LEU A 6 18.38 -20.02 44.65
C LEU A 6 18.12 -19.10 43.41
N THR A 7 18.67 -17.88 43.49
CA THR A 7 19.30 -17.02 42.45
C THR A 7 18.72 -16.86 41.04
N GLY A 8 18.55 -15.58 40.64
CA GLY A 8 19.07 -15.09 39.35
C GLY A 8 18.23 -14.05 38.58
N CYS A 9 18.80 -12.84 38.45
CA CYS A 9 18.74 -11.92 37.30
C CYS A 9 17.69 -10.79 37.23
N GLY A 10 18.20 -9.55 37.35
CA GLY A 10 17.94 -8.42 36.43
C GLY A 10 16.55 -7.79 36.41
N SER A 11 16.29 -6.83 37.30
CA SER A 11 15.12 -5.96 37.22
C SER A 11 15.38 -4.79 36.28
N ILE A 12 14.55 -4.71 35.23
CA ILE A 12 14.43 -3.61 34.27
C ILE A 12 13.85 -2.38 34.96
N THR A 13 14.69 -1.41 35.27
CA THR A 13 14.34 -0.02 35.51
C THR A 13 15.60 0.79 35.25
N ASP A 14 15.65 1.52 34.13
CA ASP A 14 16.38 2.79 33.93
C ASP A 14 16.57 3.08 32.43
N TYR A 15 15.57 3.75 31.82
CA TYR A 15 15.75 4.44 30.54
C TYR A 15 14.90 5.72 30.52
N PHE A 16 15.31 6.72 31.30
CA PHE A 16 14.93 8.13 31.09
C PHE A 16 15.96 9.07 31.73
N THR A 17 17.06 9.33 31.03
CA THR A 17 17.84 10.58 31.13
C THR A 17 18.64 10.78 29.83
N LYS A 18 18.29 11.81 29.04
CA LYS A 18 19.24 12.45 28.08
C LYS A 18 20.14 13.42 28.87
N PRO A 19 21.35 13.81 28.38
CA PRO A 19 21.43 14.95 27.45
C PRO A 19 22.53 14.86 26.37
N PHE A 20 22.39 15.72 25.37
CA PHE A 20 23.39 16.08 24.36
C PHE A 20 24.72 16.54 25.00
N THR A 21 25.87 16.06 24.50
CA THR A 21 27.02 16.81 23.93
C THR A 21 28.36 16.06 24.07
N SER A 22 28.99 15.80 22.91
CA SER A 22 30.44 15.66 22.63
C SER A 22 30.50 15.32 21.13
N LEU A 23 30.53 16.22 20.14
CA LEU A 23 31.46 17.33 19.85
C LEU A 23 32.94 16.91 19.92
N PHE A 24 33.44 16.52 18.75
CA PHE A 24 34.83 16.33 18.30
C PHE A 24 35.53 15.00 18.63
N SER A 25 35.34 14.02 17.76
CA SER A 25 36.45 13.23 17.21
C SER A 25 36.26 13.15 15.69
N ASN A 26 37.19 13.77 14.96
CA ASN A 26 37.42 13.50 13.55
C ASN A 26 37.89 12.05 13.42
N ASP A 27 37.32 11.31 12.47
CA ASP A 27 38.06 10.61 11.41
C ASP A 27 37.04 9.95 10.47
N ASP A 28 36.98 10.53 9.27
CA ASP A 28 36.75 9.99 7.93
C ASP A 28 35.79 8.81 7.66
N ASP A 29 35.03 9.00 6.57
CA ASP A 29 34.12 8.10 5.86
C ASP A 29 32.67 8.03 6.38
N ASP A 30 31.88 9.08 6.08
CA ASP A 30 30.42 9.02 6.15
C ASP A 30 29.83 9.28 4.76
N ASP A 31 29.62 8.20 4.03
CA ASP A 31 28.82 8.13 2.81
C ASP A 31 27.36 8.32 3.23
N GLY A 32 26.94 9.57 3.36
CA GLY A 32 25.61 9.99 3.84
C GLY A 32 24.45 9.69 2.88
N GLY A 33 24.39 8.47 2.36
CA GLY A 33 23.21 7.96 1.67
C GLY A 33 22.20 7.45 2.70
N ALA A 34 21.00 8.00 2.72
CA ALA A 34 19.87 7.36 3.38
C ALA A 34 19.74 5.94 2.78
N THR A 35 20.14 4.91 3.51
CA THR A 35 20.06 3.54 3.02
C THR A 35 18.59 3.16 3.00
N THR A 36 18.00 3.05 1.81
CA THR A 36 16.67 2.50 1.62
C THR A 36 16.58 1.16 2.36
N PRO A 37 15.55 0.93 3.19
CA PRO A 37 15.40 -0.35 3.88
C PRO A 37 15.35 -1.46 2.84
N THR A 38 16.30 -2.39 2.92
CA THR A 38 16.38 -3.53 2.02
C THR A 38 15.91 -4.76 2.80
N VAL A 39 14.94 -5.48 2.26
CA VAL A 39 14.45 -6.74 2.85
C VAL A 39 15.20 -7.92 2.27
N THR A 40 15.31 -9.01 3.05
CA THR A 40 15.99 -10.23 2.60
C THR A 40 15.08 -11.11 1.74
N ASP A 41 15.66 -12.07 1.01
CA ASP A 41 14.92 -13.12 0.29
C ASP A 41 14.72 -14.38 1.15
N GLU A 42 15.07 -14.32 2.44
CA GLU A 42 14.82 -15.43 3.34
C GLU A 42 13.30 -15.60 3.54
N PRO A 43 12.82 -16.85 3.66
CA PRO A 43 11.39 -17.10 3.84
C PRO A 43 10.90 -16.55 5.17
N VAL A 44 9.90 -15.67 5.12
CA VAL A 44 9.26 -15.05 6.27
C VAL A 44 7.84 -15.61 6.39
N VAL A 45 7.72 -16.64 7.21
CA VAL A 45 6.44 -17.29 7.50
C VAL A 45 5.87 -16.68 8.78
N GLU A 46 4.76 -15.96 8.65
CA GLU A 46 4.09 -15.28 9.77
C GLU A 46 2.70 -15.87 9.97
N SER A 47 2.32 -16.15 11.23
CA SER A 47 0.98 -16.64 11.55
C SER A 47 -0.05 -15.52 11.36
N THR A 48 -0.92 -15.66 10.36
CA THR A 48 -1.97 -14.67 10.06
C THR A 48 -3.25 -15.34 9.57
N ALA A 49 -4.39 -14.73 9.93
CA ALA A 49 -5.70 -15.07 9.39
C ALA A 49 -6.02 -14.30 8.09
N LYS A 50 -5.17 -13.35 7.70
CA LYS A 50 -5.36 -12.46 6.55
C LYS A 50 -4.09 -12.41 5.70
N TYR A 51 -4.22 -12.81 4.44
CA TYR A 51 -3.15 -12.83 3.46
C TYR A 51 -3.39 -11.72 2.44
N ALA A 52 -2.39 -10.87 2.24
CA ALA A 52 -2.31 -9.92 1.15
C ALA A 52 -1.28 -10.46 0.16
N LEU A 53 -1.76 -10.93 -0.99
CA LEU A 53 -0.93 -11.54 -2.03
C LEU A 53 -1.00 -10.69 -3.30
N ALA A 54 -0.11 -10.94 -4.26
CA ALA A 54 -0.06 -10.25 -5.54
C ALA A 54 0.10 -11.24 -6.69
N MET A 55 -0.46 -10.92 -7.85
CA MET A 55 -0.27 -11.72 -9.08
C MET A 55 1.22 -11.77 -9.47
N GLY A 56 1.94 -10.68 -9.23
CA GLY A 56 3.39 -10.55 -9.42
C GLY A 56 4.26 -11.25 -8.37
N GLY A 57 3.66 -12.01 -7.44
CA GLY A 57 4.37 -12.67 -6.34
C GLY A 57 4.58 -11.77 -5.12
N VAL A 58 4.99 -12.38 -4.01
CA VAL A 58 5.26 -11.72 -2.72
C VAL A 58 6.58 -12.19 -2.16
N ALA A 59 7.05 -11.56 -1.08
CA ALA A 59 8.19 -12.06 -0.32
C ALA A 59 8.01 -13.56 0.03
N PRO A 60 9.04 -14.39 -0.14
CA PRO A 60 8.96 -15.82 0.15
C PRO A 60 8.41 -16.09 1.55
N GLY A 61 7.49 -17.04 1.69
CA GLY A 61 6.88 -17.38 2.98
C GLY A 61 5.58 -16.64 3.29
N ARG A 62 5.33 -15.46 2.69
CA ARG A 62 4.06 -14.73 2.91
C ARG A 62 2.84 -15.37 2.27
N ASP A 63 3.08 -16.23 1.31
CA ASP A 63 2.09 -17.06 0.65
C ASP A 63 1.91 -18.42 1.35
N GLN A 64 2.60 -18.68 2.46
CA GLN A 64 2.53 -19.95 3.16
C GLN A 64 1.56 -19.89 4.33
N LEU A 65 0.53 -20.73 4.25
CA LEU A 65 -0.40 -20.98 5.34
C LEU A 65 0.07 -22.20 6.12
N VAL A 66 0.44 -21.98 7.37
CA VAL A 66 0.89 -23.02 8.30
C VAL A 66 -0.22 -23.35 9.30
N ILE A 67 -0.51 -24.64 9.42
CA ILE A 67 -1.43 -25.23 10.38
C ILE A 67 -0.61 -26.06 11.36
N ASP A 68 -1.03 -26.15 12.62
CA ASP A 68 -0.53 -27.16 13.56
C ASP A 68 -1.56 -28.31 13.63
N PRO A 69 -1.49 -29.31 12.73
CA PRO A 69 -2.52 -30.34 12.64
C PRO A 69 -2.42 -31.35 13.78
N ALA A 70 -3.56 -31.97 14.11
CA ALA A 70 -3.52 -33.17 14.93
C ALA A 70 -2.65 -34.27 14.27
N PRO A 71 -1.82 -35.00 15.03
CA PRO A 71 -0.94 -36.02 14.46
C PRO A 71 -1.73 -37.03 13.62
N THR A 72 -1.22 -37.35 12.42
CA THR A 72 -1.77 -38.36 11.48
C THR A 72 -3.07 -38.00 10.74
N GLN A 73 -3.63 -36.81 10.92
CA GLN A 73 -4.83 -36.41 10.17
C GLN A 73 -4.47 -35.81 8.81
N GLU A 74 -5.24 -36.16 7.78
CA GLU A 74 -5.08 -35.60 6.45
C GLU A 74 -5.50 -34.13 6.43
N LEU A 75 -4.64 -33.26 5.90
CA LEU A 75 -4.94 -31.85 5.66
C LEU A 75 -5.42 -31.62 4.23
N THR A 76 -6.54 -30.92 4.08
CA THR A 76 -7.03 -30.45 2.79
C THR A 76 -7.44 -28.98 2.88
N PHE A 77 -7.32 -28.26 1.76
CA PHE A 77 -7.65 -26.85 1.63
C PHE A 77 -8.68 -26.63 0.52
N SER A 78 -9.61 -25.71 0.75
CA SER A 78 -10.66 -25.38 -0.21
C SER A 78 -10.99 -23.89 -0.21
N THR A 79 -11.53 -23.42 -1.32
CA THR A 79 -12.03 -22.06 -1.55
C THR A 79 -13.29 -22.16 -2.40
N THR A 80 -14.23 -21.24 -2.21
CA THR A 80 -15.46 -21.19 -3.02
C THR A 80 -15.25 -20.47 -4.37
N SER A 81 -14.09 -19.85 -4.58
CA SER A 81 -13.73 -19.15 -5.81
C SER A 81 -12.43 -19.67 -6.40
N ASP A 82 -12.20 -19.41 -7.69
CA ASP A 82 -10.97 -19.72 -8.41
C ASP A 82 -9.92 -18.61 -8.32
N ILE A 83 -10.00 -17.76 -7.27
CA ILE A 83 -9.06 -16.67 -7.00
C ILE A 83 -7.68 -17.19 -6.55
N VAL A 84 -7.66 -18.33 -5.83
CA VAL A 84 -6.43 -18.97 -5.36
C VAL A 84 -6.43 -20.47 -5.62
N GLY A 85 -5.23 -21.03 -5.80
CA GLY A 85 -4.96 -22.46 -5.73
C GLY A 85 -4.09 -22.80 -4.52
N PHE A 86 -3.86 -24.10 -4.29
CA PHE A 86 -3.02 -24.59 -3.20
C PHE A 86 -2.00 -25.59 -3.71
N LEU A 87 -0.76 -25.45 -3.27
CA LEU A 87 0.32 -26.42 -3.48
C LEU A 87 0.90 -26.87 -2.14
N PRO A 88 1.39 -28.11 -2.01
CA PRO A 88 2.22 -28.48 -0.88
C PRO A 88 3.39 -27.51 -0.71
N LEU A 89 3.79 -27.24 0.53
CA LEU A 89 4.93 -26.37 0.80
C LEU A 89 6.20 -26.88 0.11
N SER A 90 7.12 -25.97 -0.21
CA SER A 90 8.35 -26.30 -0.94
C SER A 90 9.11 -27.46 -0.30
N GLY A 91 9.49 -28.45 -1.11
CA GLY A 91 10.16 -29.67 -0.65
C GLY A 91 9.25 -30.72 0.00
N LYS A 92 7.92 -30.53 -0.01
CA LYS A 92 6.93 -31.46 0.54
C LYS A 92 6.06 -32.05 -0.56
N THR A 93 5.54 -33.26 -0.33
CA THR A 93 4.70 -33.98 -1.30
C THR A 93 3.20 -33.84 -1.01
N THR A 94 2.84 -33.56 0.24
CA THR A 94 1.45 -33.41 0.68
C THR A 94 1.29 -32.23 1.62
N PHE A 95 0.07 -31.72 1.74
CA PHE A 95 -0.28 -30.68 2.71
C PHE A 95 -0.01 -31.12 4.15
N THR A 96 -0.31 -32.39 4.47
CA THR A 96 -0.07 -32.98 5.78
C THR A 96 1.42 -33.00 6.13
N GLU A 97 2.29 -33.40 5.20
CA GLU A 97 3.74 -33.45 5.42
C GLU A 97 4.34 -32.06 5.67
N GLY A 98 3.81 -31.05 4.99
CA GLY A 98 4.18 -29.65 5.19
C GLY A 98 3.52 -28.98 6.39
N SER A 99 2.50 -29.59 6.98
CA SER A 99 1.64 -28.93 7.98
C SER A 99 1.07 -27.60 7.44
N GLY A 100 0.64 -27.58 6.18
CA GLY A 100 0.25 -26.34 5.54
C GLY A 100 0.17 -26.40 4.02
N ALA A 101 -0.08 -25.24 3.41
CA ALA A 101 -0.11 -25.06 1.96
C ALA A 101 0.51 -23.73 1.54
N GLN A 102 1.09 -23.72 0.34
CA GLN A 102 1.40 -22.51 -0.38
C GLN A 102 0.13 -22.07 -1.12
N ILE A 103 -0.33 -20.84 -0.85
CA ILE A 103 -1.45 -20.21 -1.51
C ILE A 103 -0.94 -19.60 -2.82
N VAL A 104 -1.47 -20.04 -3.95
CA VAL A 104 -1.04 -19.59 -5.28
C VAL A 104 -2.09 -18.64 -5.86
N PRO A 105 -1.79 -17.33 -6.01
CA PRO A 105 -2.67 -16.39 -6.71
C PRO A 105 -3.01 -16.88 -8.13
N GLN A 106 -4.29 -16.88 -8.47
CA GLN A 106 -4.78 -17.22 -9.82
C GLN A 106 -5.50 -16.04 -10.48
N LYS A 107 -6.21 -15.24 -9.68
CA LYS A 107 -6.95 -14.05 -10.14
C LYS A 107 -6.95 -12.95 -9.06
N GLU A 108 -7.15 -11.73 -9.52
CA GLU A 108 -7.41 -10.57 -8.65
C GLU A 108 -8.80 -10.71 -8.00
N GLY A 109 -8.90 -10.40 -6.71
CA GLY A 109 -10.14 -10.54 -5.94
C GLY A 109 -9.92 -10.80 -4.46
N THR A 110 -11.02 -10.97 -3.73
CA THR A 110 -11.00 -11.42 -2.33
C THR A 110 -11.68 -12.76 -2.22
N THR A 111 -11.03 -13.71 -1.54
CA THR A 111 -11.61 -15.03 -1.26
C THR A 111 -11.36 -15.46 0.17
N THR A 112 -12.03 -16.54 0.53
CA THR A 112 -11.94 -17.19 1.81
C THR A 112 -11.41 -18.60 1.63
N VAL A 113 -10.43 -18.97 2.45
CA VAL A 113 -9.81 -20.29 2.49
C VAL A 113 -10.27 -21.02 3.74
N HIS A 114 -10.73 -22.24 3.50
CA HIS A 114 -11.14 -23.20 4.51
C HIS A 114 -10.14 -24.35 4.49
N TYR A 115 -9.98 -25.01 5.65
CA TYR A 115 -9.20 -26.24 5.73
C TYR A 115 -9.93 -27.29 6.53
N SER A 116 -9.61 -28.55 6.25
CA SER A 116 -10.16 -29.70 6.96
C SER A 116 -9.05 -30.60 7.48
N GLU A 117 -9.27 -31.17 8.66
CA GLU A 117 -8.41 -32.19 9.28
C GLU A 117 -9.19 -33.51 9.36
N GLY A 118 -8.68 -34.57 8.71
CA GLY A 118 -9.34 -35.88 8.70
C GLY A 118 -10.75 -35.86 8.08
N GLY A 119 -11.01 -34.93 7.16
CA GLY A 119 -12.31 -34.72 6.53
C GLY A 119 -13.31 -33.89 7.34
N VAL A 120 -12.90 -33.34 8.49
CA VAL A 120 -13.71 -32.41 9.29
C VAL A 120 -13.24 -30.98 9.03
N GLU A 121 -14.14 -30.14 8.54
CA GLU A 121 -13.86 -28.72 8.31
C GLU A 121 -13.62 -27.99 9.64
N ASN A 122 -12.53 -27.23 9.70
CA ASN A 122 -12.19 -26.42 10.86
C ASN A 122 -12.97 -25.09 10.85
N SER A 123 -13.29 -24.55 12.03
CA SER A 123 -13.98 -23.26 12.15
C SER A 123 -13.09 -22.06 11.81
N THR A 124 -11.77 -22.23 11.81
CA THR A 124 -10.84 -21.16 11.50
C THR A 124 -10.81 -20.93 9.99
N VAL A 125 -11.02 -19.67 9.63
CA VAL A 125 -11.20 -19.25 8.24
C VAL A 125 -10.17 -18.17 7.92
N TYR A 126 -9.53 -18.30 6.76
CA TYR A 126 -8.48 -17.38 6.31
C TYR A 126 -8.99 -16.51 5.18
N SER A 127 -8.77 -15.20 5.25
CA SER A 127 -9.09 -14.27 4.17
C SER A 127 -7.87 -14.04 3.29
N VAL A 128 -8.03 -14.13 1.99
CA VAL A 128 -6.98 -13.83 1.01
C VAL A 128 -7.46 -12.71 0.12
N VAL A 129 -6.64 -11.67 -0.02
CA VAL A 129 -6.89 -10.52 -0.89
C VAL A 129 -5.75 -10.41 -1.90
N ILE A 130 -6.10 -10.42 -3.18
CA ILE A 130 -5.20 -10.16 -4.29
C ILE A 130 -5.72 -8.89 -4.98
N PRO A 131 -5.11 -7.71 -4.72
CA PRO A 131 -5.53 -6.48 -5.36
C PRO A 131 -5.15 -6.51 -6.86
N PRO A 132 -5.69 -5.56 -7.66
CA PRO A 132 -5.25 -5.39 -9.04
C PRO A 132 -3.75 -5.19 -9.13
N GLN A 133 -3.05 -5.93 -9.99
CA GLN A 133 -1.58 -5.80 -10.11
C GLN A 133 -1.20 -4.38 -10.54
N SER A 134 -2.00 -3.77 -11.41
CA SER A 134 -1.82 -2.38 -11.84
C SER A 134 -1.83 -1.39 -10.68
N LEU A 135 -2.59 -1.67 -9.60
CA LEU A 135 -2.62 -0.80 -8.43
C LEU A 135 -1.26 -0.84 -7.71
N ILE A 136 -0.66 -2.03 -7.56
CA ILE A 136 0.69 -2.18 -6.99
C ILE A 136 1.73 -1.46 -7.87
N GLN A 137 1.63 -1.64 -9.19
CA GLN A 137 2.55 -1.01 -10.15
C GLN A 137 2.48 0.52 -10.07
N ILE A 138 1.28 1.11 -9.97
CA ILE A 138 1.11 2.56 -9.81
C ILE A 138 1.70 3.06 -8.50
N LEU A 139 1.54 2.34 -7.40
CA LEU A 139 2.16 2.74 -6.13
C LEU A 139 3.69 2.80 -6.24
N ILE A 140 4.29 1.84 -6.92
CA ILE A 140 5.75 1.82 -7.15
C ILE A 140 6.18 2.94 -8.11
N GLY A 141 5.50 3.09 -9.24
CA GLY A 141 5.81 4.13 -10.22
C GLY A 141 5.69 5.54 -9.63
N GLU A 142 4.60 5.83 -8.91
CA GLU A 142 4.32 7.17 -8.38
C GLU A 142 5.16 7.52 -7.15
N ALA A 143 5.43 6.56 -6.26
CA ALA A 143 5.85 6.89 -4.90
C ALA A 143 6.82 5.90 -4.23
N ARG A 144 7.54 5.05 -4.98
CA ARG A 144 8.45 4.04 -4.38
C ARG A 144 9.36 4.57 -3.27
N GLY A 145 9.92 5.78 -3.44
CA GLY A 145 10.82 6.39 -2.45
C GLY A 145 10.09 6.73 -1.15
N GLN A 146 8.98 7.46 -1.24
CA GLN A 146 8.16 7.81 -0.08
C GLN A 146 7.54 6.58 0.59
N ILE A 147 7.16 5.56 -0.19
CA ILE A 147 6.66 4.30 0.35
C ILE A 147 7.76 3.56 1.11
N ALA A 148 8.99 3.52 0.58
CA ALA A 148 10.12 2.91 1.26
C ALA A 148 10.42 3.59 2.61
N ASP A 149 10.32 4.92 2.67
CA ASP A 149 10.51 5.70 3.90
C ASP A 149 9.42 5.43 4.95
N ASP A 150 8.20 5.06 4.52
CA ASP A 150 7.08 4.72 5.41
C ASP A 150 7.15 3.28 5.97
N VAL A 151 8.03 2.42 5.43
CA VAL A 151 8.06 0.99 5.78
C VAL A 151 8.48 0.75 7.23
N THR A 152 7.67 -0.05 7.94
CA THR A 152 8.09 -0.66 9.20
C THR A 152 8.55 -2.09 8.96
N LEU A 153 9.80 -2.40 9.33
CA LEU A 153 10.36 -3.74 9.23
C LEU A 153 10.21 -4.56 10.53
N SER A 154 10.01 -5.86 10.39
CA SER A 154 10.07 -6.88 11.42
C SER A 154 10.82 -8.08 10.87
N ASN A 155 11.94 -8.48 11.50
CA ASN A 155 12.82 -9.55 11.02
C ASN A 155 13.24 -9.38 9.55
N ASP A 156 13.70 -8.18 9.18
CA ASP A 156 14.13 -7.83 7.82
C ASP A 156 13.07 -8.03 6.72
N ALA A 157 11.79 -7.98 7.10
CA ALA A 157 10.62 -8.04 6.22
C ALA A 157 9.61 -6.95 6.58
N VAL A 158 8.77 -6.54 5.64
CA VAL A 158 7.71 -5.53 5.89
C VAL A 158 6.69 -6.06 6.90
N ALA A 159 6.62 -5.52 8.12
CA ALA A 159 5.70 -6.04 9.13
C ALA A 159 4.24 -6.09 8.60
N LEU A 160 3.46 -7.13 8.93
CA LEU A 160 2.04 -7.20 8.53
C LEU A 160 1.20 -6.03 9.05
N THR A 161 1.67 -5.38 10.12
CA THR A 161 1.09 -4.18 10.72
C THR A 161 1.64 -2.88 10.13
N SER A 162 2.59 -2.94 9.20
CA SER A 162 3.18 -1.78 8.55
C SER A 162 2.12 -1.01 7.77
N ARG A 163 2.17 0.32 7.88
CA ARG A 163 1.20 1.26 7.28
C ARG A 163 2.00 2.33 6.54
N SER A 164 1.63 2.60 5.30
CA SER A 164 2.20 3.70 4.52
C SER A 164 1.09 4.66 4.17
N THR A 165 1.10 5.83 4.82
CA THR A 165 0.12 6.88 4.53
C THR A 165 0.19 7.26 3.05
N THR A 166 1.38 7.27 2.47
CA THR A 166 1.59 7.59 1.06
C THR A 166 0.93 6.56 0.14
N ALA A 167 1.24 5.27 0.33
CA ALA A 167 0.68 4.19 -0.48
C ALA A 167 -0.84 4.13 -0.32
N GLU A 168 -1.33 4.26 0.91
CA GLU A 168 -2.76 4.22 1.22
C GLU A 168 -3.51 5.39 0.57
N ALA A 169 -2.98 6.61 0.66
CA ALA A 169 -3.62 7.79 0.08
C ALA A 169 -3.71 7.71 -1.46
N ILE A 170 -2.64 7.29 -2.13
CA ILE A 170 -2.64 7.12 -3.59
C ILE A 170 -3.60 5.99 -4.01
N ALA A 171 -3.58 4.85 -3.31
CA ALA A 171 -4.50 3.76 -3.60
C ALA A 171 -5.97 4.17 -3.38
N TRP A 172 -6.24 4.97 -2.35
CA TRP A 172 -7.55 5.55 -2.11
C TRP A 172 -8.00 6.50 -3.22
N VAL A 173 -7.10 7.29 -3.81
CA VAL A 173 -7.44 8.12 -4.97
C VAL A 173 -7.96 7.26 -6.14
N VAL A 174 -7.29 6.15 -6.46
CA VAL A 174 -7.75 5.23 -7.51
C VAL A 174 -9.14 4.67 -7.17
N ARG A 175 -9.32 4.21 -5.93
CA ARG A 175 -10.60 3.68 -5.45
C ARG A 175 -11.71 4.74 -5.47
N ASN A 176 -11.41 5.97 -5.09
CA ASN A 176 -12.37 7.08 -5.08
C ASN A 176 -12.78 7.47 -6.51
N ARG A 177 -11.87 7.39 -7.49
CA ARG A 177 -12.22 7.53 -8.90
C ARG A 177 -13.21 6.46 -9.34
N VAL A 178 -12.98 5.19 -9.00
CA VAL A 178 -13.92 4.08 -9.25
C VAL A 178 -15.28 4.36 -8.59
N ALA A 179 -15.29 4.75 -7.31
CA ALA A 179 -16.53 5.05 -6.58
C ALA A 179 -17.30 6.23 -7.20
N LEU A 180 -16.61 7.28 -7.64
CA LEU A 180 -17.21 8.43 -8.31
C LEU A 180 -17.78 8.05 -9.69
N ILE A 181 -17.08 7.22 -10.47
CA ILE A 181 -17.60 6.69 -11.74
C ILE A 181 -18.85 5.87 -11.48
N ASP A 182 -18.82 4.94 -10.52
CA ASP A 182 -19.95 4.08 -10.18
C ASP A 182 -21.16 4.91 -9.72
N SER A 183 -20.95 5.91 -8.86
CA SER A 183 -22.02 6.78 -8.34
C SER A 183 -22.68 7.64 -9.43
N LYS A 184 -21.90 8.08 -10.43
CA LYS A 184 -22.39 8.90 -11.55
C LYS A 184 -22.73 8.08 -12.80
N ASN A 185 -22.46 6.77 -12.77
CA ASN A 185 -22.49 5.86 -13.91
C ASN A 185 -21.81 6.45 -15.16
N ASN A 186 -20.61 7.01 -15.00
CA ASN A 186 -19.94 7.75 -16.06
C ASN A 186 -18.41 7.53 -16.08
N PRO A 187 -17.92 6.48 -16.79
CA PRO A 187 -16.48 6.21 -16.93
C PRO A 187 -15.69 7.37 -17.52
N SER A 188 -16.32 8.20 -18.37
CA SER A 188 -15.66 9.35 -19.00
C SER A 188 -15.25 10.45 -18.01
N LEU A 189 -15.74 10.42 -16.77
CA LEU A 189 -15.37 11.35 -15.70
C LEU A 189 -13.85 11.39 -15.46
N PHE A 190 -13.20 10.22 -15.56
CA PHE A 190 -11.75 10.08 -15.49
C PHE A 190 -11.17 9.41 -16.74
N LYS A 191 -11.85 9.57 -17.89
CA LYS A 191 -11.40 9.05 -19.19
C LYS A 191 -11.16 7.54 -19.22
N ALA A 192 -11.76 6.79 -18.31
CA ALA A 192 -11.68 5.34 -18.28
C ALA A 192 -12.43 4.76 -19.48
N ASP A 193 -11.86 3.75 -20.14
CA ASP A 193 -12.54 3.05 -21.23
C ASP A 193 -13.78 2.34 -20.70
N ALA A 194 -14.95 2.70 -21.24
CA ALA A 194 -16.23 2.19 -20.74
C ALA A 194 -16.38 0.67 -20.94
N THR A 195 -15.76 0.10 -21.97
CA THR A 195 -15.83 -1.33 -22.25
C THR A 195 -15.00 -2.11 -21.23
N ALA A 196 -13.74 -1.69 -21.01
CA ALA A 196 -12.86 -2.27 -20.00
C ALA A 196 -13.43 -2.10 -18.58
N TYR A 197 -14.03 -0.94 -18.29
CA TYR A 197 -14.67 -0.68 -17.01
C TYR A 197 -15.85 -1.62 -16.74
N ALA A 198 -16.62 -1.98 -17.78
CA ALA A 198 -17.78 -2.85 -17.66
C ALA A 198 -17.45 -4.36 -17.72
N SER A 199 -16.25 -4.76 -18.13
CA SER A 199 -15.99 -6.11 -18.63
C SER A 199 -15.54 -7.15 -17.60
N GLY A 200 -15.17 -6.81 -16.35
CA GLY A 200 -14.38 -7.77 -15.55
C GLY A 200 -14.39 -7.66 -14.02
N GLY A 201 -15.53 -7.31 -13.40
CA GLY A 201 -15.60 -7.23 -11.93
C GLY A 201 -14.80 -6.05 -11.36
N ASP A 202 -14.60 -6.01 -10.04
CA ASP A 202 -14.04 -4.83 -9.38
C ASP A 202 -12.60 -4.52 -9.83
N ALA A 203 -11.77 -5.55 -10.06
CA ALA A 203 -10.39 -5.33 -10.47
C ALA A 203 -10.26 -4.65 -11.86
N ALA A 204 -11.14 -5.00 -12.80
CA ALA A 204 -11.17 -4.38 -14.12
C ALA A 204 -11.47 -2.87 -14.06
N LYS A 205 -12.27 -2.42 -13.09
CA LYS A 205 -12.55 -0.99 -12.89
C LYS A 205 -11.29 -0.21 -12.49
N TYR A 206 -10.46 -0.77 -11.61
CA TYR A 206 -9.17 -0.17 -11.24
C TYR A 206 -8.24 -0.10 -12.45
N ASN A 207 -8.12 -1.22 -13.17
CA ASN A 207 -7.31 -1.28 -14.39
C ASN A 207 -7.73 -0.21 -15.41
N ALA A 208 -9.03 -0.05 -15.65
CA ALA A 208 -9.57 0.94 -16.58
C ALA A 208 -9.35 2.40 -16.14
N VAL A 209 -9.37 2.68 -14.83
CA VAL A 209 -9.03 4.01 -14.27
C VAL A 209 -7.54 4.29 -14.38
N ILE A 210 -6.70 3.29 -14.14
CA ILE A 210 -5.25 3.43 -14.17
C ILE A 210 -4.74 3.63 -15.60
N SER A 211 -5.22 2.83 -16.56
CA SER A 211 -4.80 2.91 -17.96
C SER A 211 -5.46 4.03 -18.76
N ALA A 212 -6.28 4.86 -18.10
CA ALA A 212 -7.01 5.93 -18.75
C ALA A 212 -6.08 6.94 -19.44
N ILE A 213 -6.40 7.26 -20.69
CA ILE A 213 -5.66 8.18 -21.54
C ILE A 213 -6.64 9.05 -22.34
N SER A 214 -6.33 10.34 -22.50
CA SER A 214 -7.10 11.27 -23.34
C SER A 214 -6.15 12.16 -24.11
N ASP A 215 -6.29 12.19 -25.45
CA ASP A 215 -5.51 13.06 -26.32
C ASP A 215 -3.99 12.92 -26.14
N GLY A 216 -3.52 11.70 -25.83
CA GLY A 216 -2.11 11.41 -25.55
C GLY A 216 -1.66 11.72 -24.13
N VAL A 217 -2.57 12.15 -23.25
CA VAL A 217 -2.27 12.47 -21.83
C VAL A 217 -2.79 11.35 -20.93
N TYR A 218 -1.88 10.71 -20.20
CA TYR A 218 -2.18 9.66 -19.24
C TYR A 218 -2.69 10.25 -17.90
N GLN A 219 -3.53 9.49 -17.20
CA GLN A 219 -4.07 9.92 -15.90
C GLN A 219 -3.11 9.69 -14.72
N PHE A 220 -2.09 8.86 -14.93
CA PHE A 220 -1.00 8.55 -14.00
C PHE A 220 0.30 8.60 -14.78
N SER A 221 1.30 9.29 -14.24
CA SER A 221 2.57 9.55 -14.92
C SER A 221 3.31 8.26 -15.31
N PRO A 222 3.45 7.25 -14.44
CA PRO A 222 4.21 6.03 -14.76
C PRO A 222 3.60 5.18 -15.88
N VAL A 223 2.35 5.42 -16.26
CA VAL A 223 1.73 4.72 -17.41
C VAL A 223 2.24 5.27 -18.74
N ASP A 224 2.68 6.53 -18.77
CA ASP A 224 3.26 7.17 -19.95
C ASP A 224 4.63 6.56 -20.26
N PRO A 225 4.84 5.96 -21.45
CA PRO A 225 6.13 5.40 -21.85
C PRO A 225 7.28 6.40 -21.93
N SER A 226 7.00 7.70 -21.85
CA SER A 226 8.01 8.77 -21.84
C SER A 226 8.36 9.28 -20.45
N ASP A 227 7.66 8.82 -19.40
CA ASP A 227 7.96 9.19 -18.01
C ASP A 227 9.13 8.37 -17.46
N ASP A 228 10.01 9.02 -16.68
CA ASP A 228 11.20 8.38 -16.12
C ASP A 228 10.87 7.21 -15.17
N SER A 229 9.65 7.19 -14.59
CA SER A 229 9.20 6.12 -13.70
C SER A 229 8.54 4.94 -14.42
N HIS A 230 8.42 4.99 -15.75
CA HIS A 230 7.73 3.99 -16.55
C HIS A 230 8.36 2.60 -16.42
N ASP A 231 9.69 2.53 -16.43
CA ASP A 231 10.42 1.27 -16.35
C ASP A 231 10.16 0.58 -15.00
N GLU A 232 10.16 1.32 -13.89
CA GLU A 232 9.85 0.71 -12.60
C GLU A 232 8.36 0.35 -12.45
N TYR A 233 7.45 1.11 -13.05
CA TYR A 233 6.04 0.72 -13.16
C TYR A 233 5.87 -0.60 -13.91
N GLN A 234 6.55 -0.78 -15.05
CA GLN A 234 6.51 -2.03 -15.80
C GLN A 234 7.15 -3.18 -15.01
N ASN A 235 8.35 -2.99 -14.48
CA ASN A 235 9.07 -4.02 -13.71
C ASN A 235 8.30 -4.43 -12.44
N ALA A 236 7.49 -3.55 -11.86
CA ALA A 236 6.61 -3.90 -10.74
C ALA A 236 5.45 -4.83 -11.12
N GLU A 237 5.35 -5.33 -12.36
CA GLU A 237 4.44 -6.41 -12.71
C GLU A 237 4.76 -7.70 -11.94
N ALA A 238 6.03 -7.90 -11.57
CA ALA A 238 6.48 -9.02 -10.75
C ALA A 238 7.58 -8.61 -9.79
N ARG A 239 7.47 -9.06 -8.53
CA ARG A 239 8.47 -8.75 -7.48
C ARG A 239 9.89 -9.11 -7.94
N SER A 240 10.05 -10.22 -8.65
CA SER A 240 11.35 -10.73 -9.12
C SER A 240 12.01 -9.90 -10.22
N PHE A 241 11.30 -8.95 -10.84
CA PHE A 241 11.86 -8.07 -11.87
C PHE A 241 12.40 -6.77 -11.29
N LEU A 242 12.14 -6.50 -10.00
CA LEU A 242 12.63 -5.32 -9.30
C LEU A 242 14.02 -5.57 -8.71
N ASP A 243 14.79 -4.48 -8.59
CA ASP A 243 15.99 -4.48 -7.77
C ASP A 243 15.63 -4.73 -6.30
N LYS A 244 16.51 -5.43 -5.58
CA LYS A 244 16.29 -5.79 -4.16
C LYS A 244 16.05 -4.57 -3.26
N SER A 245 16.64 -3.42 -3.60
CA SER A 245 16.44 -2.15 -2.89
C SER A 245 14.99 -1.67 -2.95
N LEU A 246 14.20 -2.14 -3.91
CA LEU A 246 12.78 -1.80 -4.08
C LEU A 246 11.82 -2.82 -3.46
N TYR A 247 12.32 -3.95 -2.95
CA TYR A 247 11.45 -4.99 -2.40
C TYR A 247 10.63 -4.50 -1.21
N ALA A 248 11.19 -3.66 -0.34
CA ALA A 248 10.45 -3.11 0.79
C ALA A 248 9.26 -2.25 0.32
N ALA A 249 9.49 -1.38 -0.66
CA ALA A 249 8.42 -0.56 -1.24
C ALA A 249 7.36 -1.42 -1.95
N TYR A 250 7.78 -2.46 -2.68
CA TYR A 250 6.89 -3.40 -3.35
C TYR A 250 6.01 -4.15 -2.35
N ASP A 251 6.62 -4.78 -1.34
CA ASP A 251 5.93 -5.57 -0.34
C ASP A 251 4.96 -4.68 0.47
N GLN A 252 5.33 -3.43 0.78
CA GLN A 252 4.42 -2.44 1.38
C GLN A 252 3.29 -2.03 0.42
N SER A 253 3.56 -1.91 -0.87
CA SER A 253 2.55 -1.61 -1.88
C SER A 253 1.52 -2.74 -2.00
N VAL A 254 1.96 -4.01 -1.93
CA VAL A 254 1.05 -5.18 -1.87
C VAL A 254 0.11 -5.09 -0.67
N LEU A 255 0.65 -4.85 0.54
CA LEU A 255 -0.16 -4.71 1.75
C LEU A 255 -1.18 -3.56 1.62
N SER A 256 -0.71 -2.38 1.21
CA SER A 256 -1.53 -1.18 1.13
C SER A 256 -2.63 -1.32 0.07
N ALA A 257 -2.29 -1.83 -1.12
CA ALA A 257 -3.23 -2.09 -2.19
C ALA A 257 -4.29 -3.12 -1.77
N ALA A 258 -3.89 -4.21 -1.11
CA ALA A 258 -4.82 -5.23 -0.62
C ALA A 258 -5.79 -4.66 0.42
N PHE A 259 -5.29 -3.90 1.39
CA PHE A 259 -6.13 -3.36 2.45
C PHE A 259 -7.12 -2.32 1.95
N VAL A 260 -6.71 -1.47 0.99
CA VAL A 260 -7.60 -0.50 0.33
C VAL A 260 -8.61 -1.24 -0.56
N PHE A 261 -8.18 -2.18 -1.38
CA PHE A 261 -9.06 -2.94 -2.28
C PHE A 261 -10.16 -3.69 -1.52
N ASN A 262 -9.82 -4.35 -0.41
CA ASN A 262 -10.78 -5.05 0.45
C ASN A 262 -11.60 -4.10 1.36
N GLY A 263 -11.31 -2.79 1.38
CA GLY A 263 -12.05 -1.82 2.20
C GLY A 263 -11.88 -1.97 3.71
N THR A 264 -10.71 -2.47 4.12
CA THR A 264 -10.40 -2.67 5.53
C THR A 264 -9.78 -1.44 6.21
N LEU A 265 -9.34 -0.45 5.44
CA LEU A 265 -8.82 0.82 5.94
C LEU A 265 -9.85 1.93 5.80
N SER A 266 -9.75 2.96 6.63
CA SER A 266 -10.42 4.24 6.39
C SER A 266 -9.68 5.02 5.30
N ASP A 267 -10.41 5.82 4.52
CA ASP A 267 -9.81 6.73 3.54
C ASP A 267 -9.13 7.91 4.25
N PRO A 268 -7.79 8.02 4.23
CA PRO A 268 -7.07 9.13 4.85
C PRO A 268 -7.24 10.44 4.06
N THR A 269 -7.71 10.37 2.82
CA THR A 269 -7.93 11.51 1.92
C THR A 269 -9.37 12.03 1.98
N ASN A 270 -10.27 11.30 2.63
CA ASN A 270 -11.70 11.63 2.76
C ASN A 270 -12.33 12.05 1.41
N GLY A 271 -12.18 11.19 0.40
CA GLY A 271 -12.78 11.33 -0.91
C GLY A 271 -11.93 12.01 -1.98
N ALA A 272 -10.59 12.07 -1.83
CA ALA A 272 -9.77 12.66 -2.88
C ALA A 272 -9.79 11.83 -4.16
N PHE A 273 -9.84 12.50 -5.31
CA PHE A 273 -9.89 11.89 -6.64
C PHE A 273 -8.67 12.25 -7.50
N GLY A 274 -7.77 13.10 -7.00
CA GLY A 274 -6.54 13.46 -7.68
C GLY A 274 -5.44 13.76 -6.69
N PHE A 275 -4.19 13.68 -7.14
CA PHE A 275 -3.03 14.13 -6.40
C PHE A 275 -1.98 14.64 -7.37
N ARG A 276 -1.00 15.38 -6.84
CA ARG A 276 0.24 15.74 -7.53
C ARG A 276 1.26 16.26 -6.53
N THR A 277 2.49 16.39 -6.98
CA THR A 277 3.50 17.18 -6.27
C THR A 277 3.29 18.68 -6.58
N PRO A 278 3.22 19.56 -5.56
CA PRO A 278 3.20 21.01 -5.77
C PRO A 278 4.56 21.51 -6.26
N THR A 279 4.59 22.61 -7.01
CA THR A 279 5.82 23.39 -7.20
C THR A 279 6.25 24.04 -5.88
N VAL A 280 7.47 24.58 -5.83
CA VAL A 280 7.99 25.25 -4.63
C VAL A 280 7.09 26.44 -4.25
N ASP A 281 6.74 27.30 -5.20
CA ASP A 281 5.91 28.49 -4.97
C ASP A 281 4.48 28.11 -4.53
N GLU A 282 3.90 27.08 -5.15
CA GLU A 282 2.59 26.56 -4.75
C GLU A 282 2.63 25.97 -3.33
N GLY A 283 3.69 25.23 -2.98
CA GLY A 283 3.84 24.65 -1.64
C GLY A 283 3.82 25.70 -0.53
N LEU A 284 4.58 26.79 -0.71
CA LEU A 284 4.57 27.95 0.19
C LEU A 284 3.18 28.59 0.29
N CYS A 285 2.51 28.77 -0.85
CA CYS A 285 1.17 29.36 -0.91
C CYS A 285 0.14 28.49 -0.19
N LEU A 286 0.18 27.17 -0.39
CA LEU A 286 -0.73 26.21 0.20
C LEU A 286 -0.53 26.08 1.72
N ASP A 287 0.71 26.09 2.21
CA ASP A 287 1.00 26.07 3.66
C ASP A 287 0.46 27.35 4.35
N LEU A 288 0.51 28.51 3.69
CA LEU A 288 -0.10 29.76 4.18
C LEU A 288 -1.64 29.71 4.13
N ALA A 289 -2.19 29.19 3.03
CA ALA A 289 -3.64 29.07 2.85
C ALA A 289 -4.25 28.13 3.90
N ALA A 290 -3.58 27.01 4.22
CA ALA A 290 -4.00 26.07 5.25
C ALA A 290 -4.13 26.73 6.64
N GLN A 291 -3.25 27.67 6.98
CA GLN A 291 -3.31 28.40 8.24
C GLN A 291 -4.47 29.41 8.30
N SER A 292 -4.88 29.95 7.15
CA SER A 292 -5.94 30.96 7.08
C SER A 292 -7.36 30.39 7.16
N SER A 293 -7.53 29.09 6.89
CA SER A 293 -8.86 28.44 6.72
C SER A 293 -9.78 29.16 5.72
N SER A 294 -9.21 29.91 4.78
CA SER A 294 -9.97 30.67 3.79
C SER A 294 -10.77 29.72 2.89
N PRO A 295 -12.05 30.02 2.57
CA PRO A 295 -12.81 29.26 1.59
C PRO A 295 -12.36 29.54 0.15
N THR A 296 -11.49 30.53 -0.07
CA THR A 296 -10.94 30.86 -1.39
C THR A 296 -9.44 30.63 -1.43
N LEU A 297 -8.97 30.11 -2.57
CA LEU A 297 -7.55 29.97 -2.86
C LEU A 297 -7.07 31.24 -3.60
N LEU A 298 -5.87 31.71 -3.29
CA LEU A 298 -5.24 32.74 -4.10
C LEU A 298 -4.82 32.12 -5.44
N ALA A 299 -4.88 32.89 -6.53
CA ALA A 299 -4.47 32.41 -7.85
C ALA A 299 -3.00 31.94 -7.91
N SER A 300 -2.17 32.40 -6.98
CA SER A 300 -0.78 31.96 -6.82
C SER A 300 -0.63 30.55 -6.24
N CYS A 301 -1.70 29.93 -5.75
CA CYS A 301 -1.70 28.61 -5.12
C CYS A 301 -2.19 27.49 -6.07
N ASP A 302 -2.26 27.73 -7.39
CA ASP A 302 -3.00 26.94 -8.41
C ASP A 302 -4.49 27.30 -8.48
N ASP A 303 -5.16 26.91 -9.58
CA ASP A 303 -6.62 26.97 -9.71
C ASP A 303 -7.17 25.55 -9.88
N PRO A 304 -7.43 24.84 -8.77
CA PRO A 304 -7.91 23.46 -8.84
C PRO A 304 -9.34 23.35 -9.41
N ASP A 305 -10.15 24.42 -9.31
CA ASP A 305 -11.50 24.46 -9.89
C ASP A 305 -11.44 24.55 -11.42
N ALA A 306 -10.49 25.32 -11.97
CA ALA A 306 -10.25 25.34 -13.41
C ALA A 306 -9.70 24.01 -13.94
N ARG A 307 -8.91 23.28 -13.14
CA ARG A 307 -8.39 21.96 -13.50
C ARG A 307 -9.47 20.88 -13.48
N PHE A 308 -10.39 20.94 -12.52
CA PHE A 308 -11.44 19.94 -12.31
C PHE A 308 -12.85 20.58 -12.26
N PRO A 309 -13.30 21.21 -13.36
CA PRO A 309 -14.54 22.00 -13.34
C PRO A 309 -15.79 21.16 -13.04
N THR A 310 -15.79 19.89 -13.41
CA THR A 310 -16.91 18.95 -13.17
C THR A 310 -17.07 18.56 -11.70
N LEU A 311 -16.05 18.79 -10.88
CA LEU A 311 -16.03 18.43 -9.46
C LEU A 311 -15.90 19.64 -8.53
N ALA A 312 -15.81 20.85 -9.10
CA ALA A 312 -15.73 22.10 -8.34
C ALA A 312 -16.97 22.31 -7.44
N PRO A 313 -16.80 22.94 -6.26
CA PRO A 313 -15.56 23.50 -5.75
C PRO A 313 -14.61 22.45 -5.16
N ILE A 314 -13.31 22.65 -5.35
CA ILE A 314 -12.24 21.74 -4.96
C ILE A 314 -11.57 22.21 -3.67
N GLN A 315 -11.25 21.24 -2.82
CA GLN A 315 -10.36 21.41 -1.66
C GLN A 315 -9.03 20.74 -1.95
N VAL A 316 -7.94 21.43 -1.60
CA VAL A 316 -6.59 20.87 -1.56
C VAL A 316 -6.31 20.31 -0.17
N LEU A 317 -5.86 19.07 -0.09
CA LEU A 317 -5.51 18.39 1.15
C LEU A 317 -3.99 18.23 1.23
N ILE A 318 -3.44 18.55 2.39
CA ILE A 318 -2.04 18.30 2.74
C ILE A 318 -2.04 17.25 3.85
N LEU A 319 -1.64 16.02 3.56
CA LEU A 319 -1.65 14.96 4.57
C LEU A 319 -0.36 15.02 5.42
N PRO A 320 -0.44 15.19 6.75
CA PRO A 320 0.75 15.31 7.60
C PRO A 320 1.60 14.05 7.65
N GLY A 321 0.99 12.89 7.37
CA GLY A 321 1.66 11.59 7.33
C GLY A 321 2.30 11.27 5.98
N VAL A 322 2.16 12.12 4.96
CA VAL A 322 2.88 11.99 3.69
C VAL A 322 4.22 12.73 3.83
N PRO A 323 5.36 12.10 3.48
CA PRO A 323 6.67 12.73 3.58
C PRO A 323 6.75 14.08 2.86
N ARG A 324 7.57 14.98 3.39
CA ARG A 324 7.94 16.23 2.73
C ARG A 324 9.22 16.02 1.92
N LEU A 325 9.33 16.71 0.80
CA LEU A 325 10.55 16.76 -0.01
C LEU A 325 11.64 17.52 0.76
N SER A 326 12.88 17.45 0.26
CA SER A 326 14.05 18.07 0.90
C SER A 326 13.95 19.59 1.06
N ASP A 327 13.18 20.25 0.20
CA ASP A 327 12.87 21.69 0.28
C ASP A 327 11.71 22.02 1.24
N GLY A 328 11.16 21.01 1.90
CA GLY A 328 10.12 21.13 2.91
C GLY A 328 8.70 21.13 2.38
N ARG A 329 8.44 21.07 1.06
CA ARG A 329 7.06 20.98 0.54
C ARG A 329 6.50 19.55 0.67
N PRO A 330 5.18 19.34 0.76
CA PRO A 330 4.63 17.98 0.78
C PRO A 330 4.95 17.25 -0.54
N ALA A 331 5.31 15.97 -0.47
CA ALA A 331 5.56 15.17 -1.67
C ALA A 331 4.30 15.07 -2.54
N PHE A 332 3.13 15.00 -1.89
CA PHE A 332 1.84 15.00 -2.56
C PHE A 332 0.85 15.92 -1.87
N ILE A 333 0.09 16.64 -2.69
CA ILE A 333 -1.19 17.27 -2.32
C ILE A 333 -2.31 16.49 -2.99
N PHE A 334 -3.49 16.49 -2.37
CA PHE A 334 -4.64 15.72 -2.84
C PHE A 334 -5.84 16.64 -3.12
N TYR A 335 -6.68 16.26 -4.07
CA TYR A 335 -7.84 17.03 -4.50
C TYR A 335 -9.12 16.28 -4.21
N ARG A 336 -10.05 16.90 -3.48
CA ARG A 336 -11.40 16.39 -3.30
C ARG A 336 -12.44 17.46 -3.59
N ALA A 337 -13.66 17.02 -3.91
CA ALA A 337 -14.80 17.93 -3.96
C ALA A 337 -15.13 18.40 -2.54
N ARG A 338 -15.56 19.65 -2.40
CA ARG A 338 -16.01 20.23 -1.13
C ARG A 338 -17.32 21.01 -1.30
N THR A 339 -17.85 21.44 -0.18
CA THR A 339 -18.86 22.49 -0.09
C THR A 339 -18.21 23.87 -0.12
N ILE A 340 -18.95 24.88 -0.57
CA ILE A 340 -18.53 26.30 -0.60
C ILE A 340 -18.09 26.82 0.78
N THR A 341 -18.59 26.23 1.86
CA THR A 341 -18.32 26.65 3.24
C THR A 341 -17.06 26.04 3.85
N GLU A 342 -16.53 24.96 3.26
CA GLU A 342 -15.29 24.35 3.75
C GLU A 342 -14.07 25.19 3.36
N PRO A 343 -12.94 25.11 4.08
CA PRO A 343 -11.68 25.74 3.67
C PRO A 343 -11.21 25.27 2.29
N ALA A 344 -10.51 26.11 1.54
CA ALA A 344 -9.92 25.75 0.25
C ALA A 344 -8.70 24.83 0.38
N VAL A 345 -8.00 24.90 1.53
CA VAL A 345 -6.89 24.01 1.90
C VAL A 345 -7.10 23.50 3.31
N THR A 346 -6.86 22.22 3.56
CA THR A 346 -6.80 21.65 4.92
C THR A 346 -5.64 20.68 5.08
N THR A 347 -5.10 20.60 6.30
CA THR A 347 -4.07 19.63 6.70
C THR A 347 -4.63 18.40 7.41
N THR A 348 -5.93 18.37 7.68
CA THR A 348 -6.62 17.27 8.36
C THR A 348 -8.05 17.23 7.85
N PRO A 349 -8.48 16.16 7.16
CA PRO A 349 -9.81 16.09 6.58
C PRO A 349 -10.96 15.99 7.58
#